data_AF-A0A0K0F5N0-F1
#
_entry.id   AF-A0A0K0F5N0-F1
#
_cell.length_a   1.000
_cell.length_b   1.000
_cell.length_c   1.000
_cell.angle_alpha   90.00
_cell.angle_beta   90.00
_cell.angle_gamma   90.00
#
_symmetry.space_group_name_H-M   'P 1'
#
loop_
_entity.id
_entity.type
_entity.pdbx_description
1 polymer ?
#
loop_
_entity_poly.entity_id
_entity_poly.type
_entity_poly.pdbx_seq_one_letter_code
_entity_poly.pdbx_strand_id
1 'polypeptide(L)'
;MDQKRKRSNDEFIDGLCKIQGKVDKFNHVCSIENFSQRPEKTDEGIELPIFVDGSRERSEWCLWIYPNGNKEGSKEYVSVFLELESPTKQ
;
A
#
# COMPACT_ATOMS: atom_id res chain seq x y z
N MET A 1 37.03 40.48 -12.08
CA MET A 1 36.45 40.07 -13.38
C MET A 1 36.15 38.59 -13.28
N ASP A 2 34.96 38.29 -12.79
CA ASP A 2 34.50 36.95 -12.46
C ASP A 2 34.26 36.11 -13.72
N GLN A 3 34.94 34.97 -13.79
CA GLN A 3 34.89 34.06 -14.92
C GLN A 3 33.81 32.98 -14.68
N LYS A 4 32.90 32.87 -15.66
CA LYS A 4 32.04 31.72 -15.97
C LYS A 4 30.95 31.33 -14.95
N ARG A 5 29.78 31.94 -15.11
CA ARG A 5 28.51 31.20 -15.18
C ARG A 5 28.13 31.02 -16.65
N LYS A 6 28.05 29.77 -17.11
CA LYS A 6 27.18 29.32 -18.21
C LYS A 6 27.05 27.80 -18.09
N ARG A 7 25.99 27.37 -17.43
CA ARG A 7 25.50 25.99 -17.45
C ARG A 7 24.84 25.83 -18.82
N SER A 8 25.30 24.86 -19.62
CA SER A 8 24.75 24.58 -20.95
C SER A 8 23.28 24.19 -20.83
N ASN A 9 22.45 24.82 -21.64
CA ASN A 9 21.09 24.34 -21.91
C ASN A 9 21.25 23.10 -22.79
N ASP A 10 21.20 21.90 -22.19
CA ASP A 10 20.88 20.70 -22.95
C ASP A 10 19.37 20.72 -23.20
N GLU A 11 19.01 21.13 -24.41
CA GLU A 11 17.70 20.90 -25.00
C GLU A 11 17.45 19.39 -25.02
N PHE A 12 16.68 18.89 -24.04
CA PHE A 12 16.20 17.52 -24.08
C PHE A 12 14.99 17.44 -25.01
N ILE A 13 15.15 16.54 -25.97
CA ILE A 13 14.32 16.29 -27.14
C ILE A 13 12.84 16.13 -26.78
N ASP A 14 12.03 16.96 -27.45
CA ASP A 14 10.59 16.82 -27.65
C ASP A 14 10.31 15.58 -28.51
N GLY A 15 9.65 14.58 -27.93
CA GLY A 15 9.14 13.43 -28.68
C GLY A 15 9.61 12.08 -28.14
N LEU A 16 8.63 11.25 -27.75
CA LEU A 16 8.73 9.84 -27.35
C LEU A 16 9.14 9.58 -25.90
N CYS A 17 8.21 9.84 -24.98
CA CYS A 17 7.70 8.83 -24.02
C CYS A 17 6.59 9.45 -23.14
N LYS A 18 5.35 9.53 -23.63
CA LYS A 18 4.18 9.63 -22.75
C LYS A 18 3.86 8.26 -22.15
N ILE A 19 4.85 7.61 -21.52
CA ILE A 19 4.52 6.60 -20.52
C ILE A 19 4.33 7.39 -19.23
N GLN A 20 3.15 8.00 -19.09
CA GLN A 20 2.73 8.52 -17.80
C GLN A 20 2.37 7.30 -16.94
N GLY A 21 3.40 6.63 -16.41
CA GLY A 21 3.23 5.64 -15.37
C GLY A 21 2.60 6.34 -14.17
N LYS A 22 1.28 6.25 -14.02
CA LYS A 22 0.58 6.74 -12.84
C LYS A 22 0.87 5.74 -11.73
N VAL A 23 1.89 6.03 -10.92
CA VAL A 23 2.15 5.25 -9.71
C VAL A 23 1.14 5.72 -8.66
N ASP A 24 0.01 5.03 -8.57
CA ASP A 24 -0.94 5.20 -7.47
C ASP A 24 -0.39 4.49 -6.23
N LYS A 25 0.54 5.15 -5.54
CA LYS A 25 1.07 4.68 -4.27
C LYS A 25 0.20 5.19 -3.14
N PHE A 26 -0.34 4.30 -2.34
CA PHE A 26 -0.94 4.63 -1.05
C PHE A 26 -0.10 4.05 0.09
N ASN A 27 -0.06 4.74 1.21
CA ASN A 27 0.49 4.23 2.46
C ASN A 27 -0.63 4.28 3.49
N HIS A 28 -0.85 3.17 4.21
CA HIS A 28 -1.77 3.12 5.32
C HIS A 28 -1.00 2.66 6.57
N VAL A 29 -1.24 3.34 7.69
CA VAL A 29 -0.64 3.00 8.99
C VAL A 29 -1.78 2.72 9.95
N CYS A 30 -1.82 1.50 10.47
CA CYS A 30 -2.76 1.07 11.50
C CYS A 30 -2.01 0.73 12.79
N SER A 31 -2.65 0.94 13.93
CA SER A 31 -2.13 0.53 15.25
C SER A 31 -3.14 -0.39 15.91
N ILE A 32 -2.68 -1.50 16.47
CA ILE A 32 -3.50 -2.42 17.27
C ILE A 32 -3.10 -2.23 18.72
N GLU A 33 -3.98 -1.64 19.53
CA GLU A 33 -3.74 -1.45 20.95
C GLU A 33 -3.79 -2.78 21.70
N ASN A 34 -3.01 -2.86 22.78
CA ASN A 34 -2.95 -4.03 23.67
C ASN A 34 -2.76 -5.36 22.91
N PHE A 35 -1.90 -5.37 21.88
CA PHE A 35 -1.74 -6.51 20.97
C PHE A 35 -1.49 -7.85 21.70
N SER A 36 -0.73 -7.84 22.80
CA SER A 36 -0.45 -9.05 23.58
C SER A 36 -1.64 -9.60 24.39
N GLN A 37 -2.71 -8.82 24.53
CA GLN A 37 -3.93 -9.18 25.27
C GLN A 37 -5.10 -9.53 24.34
N ARG A 38 -4.85 -9.55 23.02
CA ARG A 38 -5.84 -9.86 22.00
C ARG A 38 -6.37 -11.29 22.18
N PRO A 39 -7.70 -11.49 22.16
CA PRO A 39 -8.30 -12.80 22.43
C PRO A 39 -8.31 -13.74 21.22
N GLU A 40 -8.02 -13.24 20.02
CA GLU A 40 -8.09 -14.01 18.77
C GLU A 40 -7.23 -15.26 18.83
N LYS A 41 -7.81 -16.41 18.51
CA LYS A 41 -7.08 -17.68 18.37
C LYS A 41 -6.47 -17.83 16.97
N THR A 42 -5.78 -18.94 16.74
CA THR A 42 -5.36 -19.31 15.38
C THR A 42 -6.58 -19.43 14.47
N ASP A 43 -6.46 -18.91 13.25
CA ASP A 43 -7.55 -18.70 12.28
C ASP A 43 -8.52 -17.53 12.56
N GLU A 44 -8.50 -16.95 13.77
CA GLU A 44 -9.32 -15.78 14.07
C GLU A 44 -8.55 -14.49 13.75
N GLY A 45 -9.13 -13.67 12.87
CA GLY A 45 -8.51 -12.48 12.32
C GLY A 45 -9.18 -11.19 12.74
N ILE A 46 -8.43 -10.11 12.61
CA ILE A 46 -8.88 -8.73 12.77
C ILE A 46 -9.03 -8.15 11.36
N GLU A 47 -10.23 -7.70 11.05
CA GLU A 47 -10.53 -7.01 9.80
C GLU A 47 -10.29 -5.51 9.97
N LEU A 48 -9.46 -4.92 9.12
CA LEU A 48 -9.21 -3.48 9.07
C LEU A 48 -9.50 -2.95 7.67
N PRO A 49 -10.67 -2.30 7.45
CA PRO A 49 -11.01 -1.75 6.14
C PRO A 49 -10.10 -0.57 5.78
N ILE A 50 -9.56 -0.59 4.55
CA ILE A 50 -8.70 0.44 3.98
C ILE A 50 -9.36 1.00 2.72
N PHE A 51 -9.77 2.27 2.77
CA PHE A 51 -10.28 2.97 1.60
C PHE A 51 -9.15 3.70 0.89
N VAL A 52 -8.92 3.34 -0.38
CA VAL A 52 -7.91 4.01 -1.21
C VAL A 52 -8.61 4.86 -2.27
N ASP A 53 -8.59 6.18 -2.07
CA ASP A 53 -9.05 7.17 -3.04
C ASP A 53 -7.86 7.64 -3.89
N GLY A 54 -7.41 6.78 -4.82
CA GLY A 54 -6.13 6.93 -5.51
C GLY A 54 -6.21 7.35 -6.99
N SER A 55 -7.32 7.06 -7.67
CA SER A 55 -7.51 7.43 -9.07
C SER A 55 -8.98 7.32 -9.44
N ARG A 56 -9.30 7.48 -10.73
CA ARG A 56 -10.67 7.51 -11.29
C ARG A 56 -11.61 6.37 -10.82
N GLU A 57 -11.07 5.35 -10.18
CA GLU A 57 -11.76 4.21 -9.58
C GLU A 57 -11.39 4.07 -8.09
N ARG A 58 -12.40 4.17 -7.22
CA ARG A 58 -12.26 3.93 -5.77
C ARG A 58 -12.08 2.43 -5.55
N SER A 59 -10.90 2.01 -5.12
CA SER A 59 -10.65 0.62 -4.75
C SER A 59 -10.81 0.45 -3.25
N GLU A 60 -11.61 -0.53 -2.85
CA GLU A 60 -11.82 -0.86 -1.45
C GLU A 60 -10.93 -2.07 -1.10
N TRP A 61 -9.97 -1.83 -0.21
CA TRP A 61 -9.04 -2.84 0.27
C TRP A 61 -9.38 -3.17 1.72
N CYS A 62 -8.99 -4.36 2.16
CA CYS A 62 -9.09 -4.78 3.55
C CYS A 62 -7.76 -5.39 3.99
N LEU A 63 -7.32 -5.07 5.20
CA LEU A 63 -6.16 -5.68 5.81
C LEU A 63 -6.64 -6.66 6.88
N TRP A 64 -6.37 -7.94 6.66
CA TRP A 64 -6.61 -9.00 7.62
C TRP A 64 -5.35 -9.29 8.42
N ILE A 65 -5.45 -9.21 9.74
CA ILE A 65 -4.34 -9.49 10.66
C ILE A 65 -4.75 -10.62 11.59
N TYR A 66 -3.98 -11.70 11.59
CA TYR A 66 -4.17 -12.85 12.47
C TYR A 66 -3.02 -12.87 13.49
N PRO A 67 -3.23 -12.43 14.74
CA PRO A 67 -2.17 -12.34 15.75
C PRO A 67 -1.51 -13.69 16.04
N ASN A 68 -2.27 -14.78 15.93
CA ASN A 68 -1.85 -16.15 16.25
C ASN A 68 -1.89 -17.08 15.03
N GLY A 69 -1.61 -16.53 13.85
CA GLY A 69 -1.56 -17.26 12.59
C GLY A 69 -2.93 -17.51 11.96
N ASN A 70 -3.00 -17.55 10.63
CA ASN A 70 -4.26 -17.81 9.92
C ASN A 70 -4.60 -19.32 9.78
N LYS A 71 -3.67 -20.20 10.14
CA LYS A 71 -3.84 -21.66 10.11
C LYS A 71 -2.83 -22.32 11.03
N GLU A 72 -3.02 -23.61 11.30
CA GLU A 72 -2.16 -24.39 12.20
C GLU A 72 -0.66 -24.28 11.87
N GLY A 73 -0.30 -24.32 10.58
CA GLY A 73 1.08 -24.23 10.13
C GLY A 73 1.73 -22.85 10.31
N SER A 74 0.95 -21.81 10.60
CA SER A 74 1.41 -20.44 10.86
C SER A 74 1.12 -19.97 12.29
N LYS A 75 0.71 -20.87 13.21
CA LYS A 75 0.25 -20.49 14.56
C LYS A 75 1.27 -19.78 15.45
N GLU A 76 2.56 -19.94 15.16
CA GLU A 76 3.65 -19.29 15.90
C GLU A 76 4.03 -17.92 15.31
N TYR A 77 3.31 -17.46 14.29
CA TYR A 77 3.58 -16.23 13.55
C TYR A 77 2.34 -15.36 13.43
N VAL A 78 2.56 -14.04 13.34
CA VAL A 78 1.51 -13.13 12.88
C VAL A 78 1.35 -13.30 11.37
N SER A 79 0.12 -13.55 10.91
CA SER A 79 -0.19 -13.59 9.48
C SER A 79 -0.91 -12.30 9.07
N VAL A 80 -0.51 -11.72 7.94
CA VAL A 80 -1.07 -10.47 7.42
C VAL A 80 -1.44 -10.65 5.95
N PHE A 81 -2.65 -10.27 5.59
CA PHE A 81 -3.17 -10.34 4.22
C PHE A 81 -3.75 -8.99 3.82
N LEU A 82 -3.45 -8.57 2.61
CA LEU A 82 -4.11 -7.43 1.97
C LEU A 82 -5.07 -8.00 0.91
N GLU A 83 -6.35 -7.75 1.10
CA GLU A 83 -7.43 -8.25 0.25
C GLU A 83 -8.12 -7.08 -0.47
N LEU A 84 -8.53 -7.30 -1.71
CA LEU A 84 -9.32 -6.34 -2.49
C LEU A 84 -10.79 -6.74 -2.39
N GLU A 85 -11.57 -5.98 -1.62
CA GLU A 85 -12.99 -6.25 -1.34
C GLU A 85 -13.88 -5.99 -2.55
N SER A 86 -13.59 -4.91 -3.30
CA SER A 86 -14.24 -4.69 -4.59
C SER A 86 -13.37 -3.86 -5.54
N PRO A 87 -13.14 -4.31 -6.77
CA PRO A 87 -12.84 -3.39 -7.85
C PRO A 87 -14.13 -2.64 -8.17
N THR A 88 -14.13 -1.30 -8.17
CA THR A 88 -15.21 -0.53 -8.80
C THR A 88 -15.42 -1.10 -10.20
N LYS A 89 -16.63 -1.60 -10.48
CA LYS A 89 -16.99 -2.05 -11.83
C LYS A 89 -16.81 -0.86 -12.79
N GLN A 90 -15.95 -1.01 -13.79
CA GLN A 90 -15.88 -0.14 -14.97
C GLN A 90 -17.15 -0.24 -15.80
#